data_AF-A0A4R6UR76-F1
#
_entry.id   AF-A0A4R6UR76-F1
#
_cell.length_a   1.000
_cell.length_b   1.000
_cell.length_c   1.000
_cell.angle_alpha   90.00
_cell.angle_beta   90.00
_cell.angle_gamma   90.00
#
_symmetry.space_group_name_H-M   'P 1'
#
loop_
_entity.id
_entity.type
_entity.pdbx_description
1 polymer ?
#
loop_
_entity_poly.entity_id
_entity_poly.type
_entity_poly.pdbx_seq_one_letter_code
_entity_poly.pdbx_strand_id
1 'polypeptide(L)'
;MFAKPLLKSLSTLLLTASLSQATHAIWIGGEDVLTLDSSESSITVTESATLNMIEGSGSAFIDAYDQATINIHNAGHISFIDAYNDSTINVDGANISWLTLHDNATFDIDRVSTSWLTLRDNSSGTIRSGDFSWVQVLDNSTANVLSLSTSWFLLGMDALVNVYGENLSYYNGLVSGTTLDGYGYSFRAYNVDSNGYILDNIPTNIRLINGPFAVPTPAGIALILLGALFLLHRKSKRS
;
A
#
# COMPACT_ATOMS: atom_id res chain seq x y z
N MET A 1 -37.06 -42.61 14.07
CA MET A 1 -36.50 -41.56 14.92
C MET A 1 -35.60 -40.71 14.04
N PHE A 2 -36.14 -39.67 13.39
CA PHE A 2 -35.41 -38.82 12.45
C PHE A 2 -35.20 -37.45 13.08
N ALA A 3 -33.94 -37.08 13.27
CA ALA A 3 -33.54 -35.75 13.73
C ALA A 3 -33.70 -34.74 12.59
N LYS A 4 -34.47 -33.67 12.83
CA LYS A 4 -34.53 -32.50 11.95
C LYS A 4 -33.29 -31.61 12.22
N PRO A 5 -32.56 -31.16 11.20
CA PRO A 5 -31.54 -30.14 11.39
C PRO A 5 -32.20 -28.75 11.49
N LEU A 6 -31.76 -27.96 12.47
CA LEU A 6 -32.03 -26.52 12.55
C LEU A 6 -31.19 -25.83 11.48
N LEU A 7 -31.84 -25.29 10.45
CA LEU A 7 -31.24 -24.30 9.54
C LEU A 7 -31.28 -22.93 10.23
N LYS A 8 -30.14 -22.45 10.72
CA LYS A 8 -29.93 -21.03 11.04
C LYS A 8 -29.85 -20.28 9.71
N SER A 9 -30.86 -19.46 9.39
CA SER A 9 -30.77 -18.53 8.27
C SER A 9 -29.87 -17.37 8.65
N LEU A 10 -28.74 -17.21 7.97
CA LEU A 10 -28.06 -15.92 7.90
C LEU A 10 -28.89 -15.00 6.99
N SER A 11 -29.48 -13.96 7.57
CA SER A 11 -30.06 -12.87 6.81
C SER A 11 -28.96 -11.86 6.49
N THR A 12 -28.40 -11.92 5.29
CA THR A 12 -27.59 -10.83 4.75
C THR A 12 -28.53 -9.67 4.43
N LEU A 13 -28.52 -8.63 5.28
CA LEU A 13 -29.34 -7.45 5.10
C LEU A 13 -28.67 -6.55 4.05
N LEU A 14 -29.15 -6.59 2.81
CA LEU A 14 -28.73 -5.65 1.77
C LEU A 14 -29.60 -4.39 1.91
N LEU A 15 -29.03 -3.34 2.53
CA LEU A 15 -29.72 -2.07 2.76
C LEU A 15 -29.49 -1.14 1.57
N THR A 16 -30.41 -1.09 0.61
CA THR A 16 -30.40 -0.08 -0.46
C THR A 16 -31.27 1.11 -0.05
N ALA A 17 -30.63 2.15 0.50
CA ALA A 17 -31.30 3.41 0.82
C ALA A 17 -31.17 4.38 -0.36
N SER A 18 -32.28 4.97 -0.81
CA SER A 18 -32.26 6.18 -1.65
C SER A 18 -32.63 7.36 -0.77
N LEU A 19 -31.71 8.32 -0.62
CA LEU A 19 -31.91 9.51 0.22
C LEU A 19 -31.52 10.80 -0.51
N SER A 20 -32.28 11.85 -0.22
CA SER A 20 -32.13 13.20 -0.78
C SER A 20 -30.96 13.94 -0.15
N GLN A 21 -30.24 14.75 -0.94
CA GLN A 21 -29.06 15.62 -0.66
C GLN A 21 -28.81 16.08 0.80
N ALA A 22 -28.59 15.14 1.72
CA ALA A 22 -27.75 15.35 2.88
C ALA A 22 -26.31 15.13 2.41
N THR A 23 -25.32 15.79 3.00
CA THR A 23 -23.93 15.34 2.84
C THR A 23 -23.83 13.93 3.43
N HIS A 24 -23.84 12.93 2.55
CA HIS A 24 -23.77 11.52 2.94
C HIS A 24 -22.36 11.26 3.52
N ALA A 25 -22.30 11.22 4.85
CA ALA A 25 -21.16 10.71 5.58
C ALA A 25 -21.47 9.25 5.95
N ILE A 26 -20.60 8.34 5.52
CA ILE A 26 -20.70 6.92 5.86
C ILE A 26 -19.72 6.64 7.00
N TRP A 27 -20.17 5.91 8.02
CA TRP A 27 -19.32 5.41 9.08
C TRP A 27 -19.39 3.88 9.12
N ILE A 28 -18.21 3.24 9.14
CA ILE A 28 -18.04 1.79 9.16
C ILE A 28 -17.11 1.44 10.33
N GLY A 29 -17.51 0.50 11.18
CA GLY A 29 -16.73 0.08 12.35
C GLY A 29 -16.90 -1.40 12.67
N GLY A 30 -16.31 -1.87 13.76
CA GLY A 30 -16.31 -3.29 14.11
C GLY A 30 -15.52 -4.13 13.12
N GLU A 31 -16.16 -5.19 12.67
CA GLU A 31 -15.66 -6.10 11.62
C GLU A 31 -16.53 -5.97 10.36
N ASP A 32 -17.25 -4.85 10.21
CA ASP A 32 -18.19 -4.65 9.11
C ASP A 32 -17.46 -4.50 7.78
N VAL A 33 -18.13 -4.94 6.71
CA VAL A 33 -17.64 -4.84 5.34
C VAL A 33 -18.68 -4.08 4.51
N LEU A 34 -18.28 -2.96 3.93
CA LEU A 34 -19.09 -2.22 2.96
C LEU A 34 -18.49 -2.33 1.56
N THR A 35 -19.33 -2.58 0.57
CA THR A 35 -18.96 -2.39 -0.83
C THR A 35 -19.68 -1.16 -1.38
N LEU A 36 -18.92 -0.23 -1.94
CA LEU A 36 -19.41 1.01 -2.51
C LEU A 36 -19.28 0.99 -4.04
N ASP A 37 -20.41 1.17 -4.71
CA ASP A 37 -20.54 1.31 -6.17
C ASP A 37 -21.04 2.72 -6.58
N SER A 38 -21.19 3.62 -5.61
CA SER A 38 -21.60 5.02 -5.77
C SER A 38 -20.49 5.99 -5.37
N SER A 39 -20.72 7.28 -5.61
CA SER A 39 -19.86 8.35 -5.08
C SER A 39 -20.44 8.89 -3.78
N GLU A 40 -19.60 9.05 -2.76
CA GLU A 40 -20.00 9.51 -1.43
C GLU A 40 -19.19 10.72 -0.99
N SER A 41 -19.79 11.63 -0.22
CA SER A 41 -19.07 12.86 0.15
C SER A 41 -17.94 12.61 1.14
N SER A 42 -18.15 11.73 2.13
CA SER A 42 -17.17 11.42 3.14
C SER A 42 -17.40 10.01 3.70
N ILE A 43 -16.33 9.28 3.95
CA ILE A 43 -16.38 7.94 4.51
C ILE A 43 -15.35 7.83 5.63
N THR A 44 -15.74 7.29 6.77
CA THR A 44 -14.84 6.97 7.88
C THR A 44 -14.90 5.47 8.15
N VAL A 45 -13.74 4.82 8.14
CA VAL A 45 -13.57 3.38 8.38
C VAL A 45 -12.72 3.22 9.63
N THR A 46 -13.16 2.42 10.59
CA THR A 46 -12.53 2.30 11.92
C THR A 46 -12.38 0.84 12.34
N GLU A 47 -11.63 0.62 13.42
CA GLU A 47 -11.45 -0.71 14.03
C GLU A 47 -10.91 -1.73 13.01
N SER A 48 -11.58 -2.85 12.76
CA SER A 48 -11.17 -3.86 11.78
C SER A 48 -12.09 -3.87 10.55
N ALA A 49 -12.84 -2.80 10.33
CA ALA A 49 -13.79 -2.71 9.24
C ALA A 49 -13.11 -2.62 7.87
N THR A 50 -13.83 -3.02 6.84
CA THR A 50 -13.36 -3.00 5.45
C THR A 50 -14.28 -2.18 4.55
N LEU A 51 -13.70 -1.25 3.79
CA LEU A 51 -14.35 -0.57 2.69
C LEU A 51 -13.84 -1.14 1.36
N ASN A 52 -14.74 -1.60 0.50
CA ASN A 52 -14.42 -2.00 -0.88
C ASN A 52 -15.05 -1.00 -1.85
N MET A 53 -14.23 -0.19 -2.50
CA MET A 53 -14.65 0.72 -3.57
C MET A 53 -14.45 0.04 -4.92
N ILE A 54 -15.54 -0.09 -5.70
CA ILE A 54 -15.51 -0.76 -7.00
C ILE A 54 -15.82 0.21 -8.14
N GLU A 55 -15.79 -0.29 -9.38
CA GLU A 55 -15.87 0.43 -10.65
C GLU A 55 -16.67 1.76 -10.59
N GLY A 56 -15.97 2.88 -10.78
CA GLY A 56 -16.60 4.21 -10.86
C GLY A 56 -17.06 4.82 -9.53
N SER A 57 -16.96 4.11 -8.40
CA SER A 57 -17.18 4.70 -7.07
C SER A 57 -16.16 5.81 -6.77
N GLY A 58 -16.50 6.73 -5.88
CA GLY A 58 -15.62 7.87 -5.59
C GLY A 58 -15.90 8.46 -4.22
N SER A 59 -14.98 9.27 -3.72
CA SER A 59 -15.25 10.04 -2.52
C SER A 59 -14.45 11.32 -2.43
N ALA A 60 -14.99 12.35 -1.79
CA ALA A 60 -14.17 13.52 -1.49
C ALA A 60 -13.20 13.23 -0.34
N PHE A 61 -13.63 12.51 0.70
CA PHE A 61 -12.80 12.25 1.88
C PHE A 61 -12.98 10.82 2.37
N ILE A 62 -11.86 10.12 2.57
CA ILE A 62 -11.84 8.81 3.19
C ILE A 62 -10.84 8.82 4.33
N ASP A 63 -11.30 8.57 5.55
CA ASP A 63 -10.44 8.42 6.72
C ASP A 63 -10.45 6.95 7.17
N ALA A 64 -9.27 6.36 7.37
CA ALA A 64 -9.10 5.02 7.93
C ALA A 64 -8.35 5.08 9.26
N TYR A 65 -8.89 4.43 10.29
CA TYR A 65 -8.29 4.38 11.63
C TYR A 65 -8.11 2.94 12.12
N ASP A 66 -7.22 2.79 13.10
CA ASP A 66 -6.93 1.54 13.82
C ASP A 66 -6.39 0.43 12.93
N GLN A 67 -7.19 -0.57 12.57
CA GLN A 67 -6.82 -1.70 11.70
C GLN A 67 -7.72 -1.74 10.44
N ALA A 68 -8.33 -0.60 10.09
CA ALA A 68 -9.26 -0.50 8.98
C ALA A 68 -8.56 -0.85 7.66
N THR A 69 -9.30 -1.49 6.76
CA THR A 69 -8.82 -1.82 5.42
C THR A 69 -9.64 -1.10 4.37
N ILE A 70 -8.99 -0.39 3.46
CA ILE A 70 -9.61 0.20 2.28
C ILE A 70 -9.07 -0.51 1.05
N ASN A 71 -9.96 -1.14 0.29
CA ASN A 71 -9.66 -1.74 -0.99
C ASN A 71 -10.33 -0.93 -2.10
N ILE A 72 -9.55 -0.46 -3.05
CA ILE A 72 -10.01 0.38 -4.16
C ILE A 72 -9.68 -0.33 -5.45
N HIS A 73 -10.70 -0.63 -6.25
CA HIS A 73 -10.52 -1.34 -7.52
C HIS A 73 -11.26 -0.64 -8.65
N ASN A 74 -10.50 -0.05 -9.57
CA ASN A 74 -11.03 0.72 -10.71
C ASN A 74 -12.03 1.81 -10.28
N ALA A 75 -11.82 2.40 -9.11
CA ALA A 75 -12.64 3.51 -8.64
C ALA A 75 -12.41 4.75 -9.50
N GLY A 76 -13.37 5.68 -9.44
CA GLY A 76 -13.29 6.98 -10.08
C GLY A 76 -12.30 7.92 -9.37
N HIS A 77 -12.73 9.14 -9.13
CA HIS A 77 -11.90 10.16 -8.49
C HIS A 77 -12.09 10.15 -6.98
N ILE A 78 -10.98 10.21 -6.26
CA ILE A 78 -10.96 10.37 -4.81
C ILE A 78 -10.12 11.62 -4.51
N SER A 79 -10.65 12.54 -3.70
CA SER A 79 -9.88 13.74 -3.38
C SER A 79 -8.86 13.43 -2.29
N PHE A 80 -9.28 12.97 -1.11
CA PHE A 80 -8.39 12.71 0.02
C PHE A 80 -8.59 11.30 0.58
N ILE A 81 -7.47 10.65 0.87
CA ILE A 81 -7.42 9.45 1.70
C ILE A 81 -6.37 9.70 2.79
N ASP A 82 -6.80 9.69 4.04
CA ASP A 82 -5.91 9.72 5.20
C ASP A 82 -6.04 8.41 5.97
N ALA A 83 -4.91 7.74 6.18
CA ALA A 83 -4.82 6.45 6.84
C ALA A 83 -3.97 6.59 8.12
N TYR A 84 -4.50 6.15 9.24
CA TYR A 84 -3.89 6.25 10.58
C TYR A 84 -3.74 4.87 11.21
N ASN A 85 -2.86 4.77 12.21
CA ASN A 85 -2.57 3.56 12.98
C ASN A 85 -2.16 2.39 12.05
N ASP A 86 -2.51 1.15 12.39
CA ASP A 86 -2.22 -0.06 11.60
C ASP A 86 -3.19 -0.26 10.40
N SER A 87 -3.76 0.82 9.85
CA SER A 87 -4.68 0.72 8.71
C SER A 87 -3.97 0.34 7.42
N THR A 88 -4.71 -0.22 6.46
CA THR A 88 -4.18 -0.73 5.20
C THR A 88 -4.96 -0.18 4.01
N ILE A 89 -4.24 0.40 3.04
CA ILE A 89 -4.80 0.94 1.80
C ILE A 89 -4.30 0.11 0.61
N ASN A 90 -5.20 -0.61 -0.05
CA ASN A 90 -4.92 -1.34 -1.26
C ASN A 90 -5.59 -0.64 -2.44
N VAL A 91 -4.82 -0.23 -3.45
CA VAL A 91 -5.38 0.46 -4.62
C VAL A 91 -4.93 -0.23 -5.89
N ASP A 92 -5.89 -0.59 -6.71
CA ASP A 92 -5.67 -1.07 -8.07
C ASP A 92 -6.53 -0.24 -9.03
N GLY A 93 -5.91 0.75 -9.67
CA GLY A 93 -6.58 1.64 -10.63
C GLY A 93 -7.50 2.67 -9.96
N ALA A 94 -6.98 3.87 -9.70
CA ALA A 94 -7.77 5.01 -9.24
C ALA A 94 -7.05 6.33 -9.52
N ASN A 95 -7.79 7.44 -9.46
CA ASN A 95 -7.22 8.78 -9.43
C ASN A 95 -7.43 9.39 -8.04
N ILE A 96 -6.35 9.54 -7.27
CA ILE A 96 -6.40 10.01 -5.88
C ILE A 96 -5.61 11.31 -5.78
N SER A 97 -6.24 12.43 -5.40
CA SER A 97 -5.49 13.69 -5.33
C SER A 97 -4.45 13.69 -4.21
N TRP A 98 -4.85 13.30 -2.99
CA TRP A 98 -3.97 13.19 -1.82
C TRP A 98 -4.15 11.84 -1.13
N LEU A 99 -3.03 11.15 -0.90
CA LEU A 99 -2.95 9.92 -0.11
C LEU A 99 -1.90 10.12 0.98
N THR A 100 -2.35 10.15 2.23
CA THR A 100 -1.50 10.35 3.41
C THR A 100 -1.58 9.14 4.33
N LEU A 101 -0.43 8.68 4.82
CA LEU A 101 -0.32 7.59 5.78
C LEU A 101 0.42 8.04 7.04
N HIS A 102 -0.14 7.64 8.19
CA HIS A 102 0.32 7.96 9.54
C HIS A 102 0.37 6.70 10.42
N ASP A 103 1.19 6.76 11.47
CA ASP A 103 1.21 5.85 12.62
C ASP A 103 1.26 4.35 12.29
N ASN A 104 2.22 3.94 11.46
CA ASN A 104 2.41 2.56 10.97
C ASN A 104 1.43 2.11 9.87
N ALA A 105 0.64 3.02 9.30
CA ALA A 105 -0.29 2.66 8.23
C ALA A 105 0.47 2.10 7.02
N THR A 106 -0.18 1.19 6.31
CA THR A 106 0.41 0.52 5.16
C THR A 106 -0.35 0.76 3.87
N PHE A 107 0.36 0.74 2.74
CA PHE A 107 -0.29 0.69 1.44
C PHE A 107 0.35 -0.30 0.47
N ASP A 108 -0.47 -0.67 -0.51
CA ASP A 108 -0.06 -1.39 -1.68
C ASP A 108 -0.83 -0.87 -2.90
N ILE A 109 -0.14 -0.14 -3.78
CA ILE A 109 -0.79 0.56 -4.90
C ILE A 109 -0.25 0.14 -6.26
N ASP A 110 -1.15 -0.02 -7.21
CA ASP A 110 -0.87 -0.33 -8.59
C ASP A 110 -1.76 0.50 -9.54
N ARG A 111 -1.19 0.99 -10.64
CA ARG A 111 -1.87 1.76 -11.68
C ARG A 111 -2.62 2.99 -11.15
N VAL A 112 -2.02 3.68 -10.18
CA VAL A 112 -2.60 4.88 -9.55
C VAL A 112 -2.08 6.16 -10.19
N SER A 113 -2.95 7.15 -10.33
CA SER A 113 -2.55 8.54 -10.58
C SER A 113 -2.79 9.37 -9.33
N THR A 114 -1.74 10.02 -8.80
CA THR A 114 -1.83 10.78 -7.57
C THR A 114 -1.09 12.12 -7.62
N SER A 115 -1.66 13.16 -7.00
CA SER A 115 -0.93 14.44 -6.88
C SER A 115 0.08 14.38 -5.73
N TRP A 116 -0.34 13.87 -4.58
CA TRP A 116 0.49 13.77 -3.38
C TRP A 116 0.38 12.40 -2.73
N LEU A 117 1.50 11.71 -2.60
CA LEU A 117 1.63 10.54 -1.75
C LEU A 117 2.58 10.89 -0.60
N THR A 118 2.11 10.73 0.64
CA THR A 118 2.89 11.07 1.84
C THR A 118 2.85 9.94 2.85
N LEU A 119 4.03 9.47 3.29
CA LEU A 119 4.19 8.50 4.36
C LEU A 119 4.88 9.17 5.55
N ARG A 120 4.33 9.02 6.75
CA ARG A 120 4.87 9.57 8.01
C ARG A 120 4.79 8.56 9.14
N ASP A 121 5.47 8.85 10.23
CA ASP A 121 5.24 8.17 11.51
C ASP A 121 5.37 6.63 11.45
N ASN A 122 6.45 6.14 10.81
CA ASN A 122 6.76 4.71 10.60
C ASN A 122 5.83 3.97 9.61
N SER A 123 5.07 4.70 8.80
CA SER A 123 4.25 4.10 7.74
C SER A 123 5.09 3.41 6.67
N SER A 124 4.50 2.45 5.96
CA SER A 124 5.23 1.76 4.89
C SER A 124 4.37 1.32 3.72
N GLY A 125 4.97 1.08 2.55
CA GLY A 125 4.17 0.58 1.45
C GLY A 125 4.92 0.24 0.20
N THR A 126 4.17 -0.23 -0.80
CA THR A 126 4.69 -0.64 -2.10
C THR A 126 3.99 0.11 -3.23
N ILE A 127 4.78 0.81 -4.03
CA ILE A 127 4.37 1.43 -5.29
C ILE A 127 4.74 0.46 -6.40
N ARG A 128 3.75 -0.26 -6.93
CA ARG A 128 3.95 -1.18 -8.06
C ARG A 128 4.06 -0.44 -9.38
N SER A 129 3.13 0.47 -9.63
CA SER A 129 3.13 1.36 -10.79
C SER A 129 2.22 2.56 -10.55
N GLY A 130 2.48 3.65 -11.26
CA GLY A 130 1.63 4.84 -11.23
C GLY A 130 2.35 6.12 -11.63
N ASP A 131 1.59 7.21 -11.66
CA ASP A 131 2.06 8.56 -11.95
C ASP A 131 1.76 9.51 -10.80
N PHE A 132 2.80 10.11 -10.23
CA PHE A 132 2.74 10.85 -8.98
C PHE A 132 3.36 12.23 -9.15
N SER A 133 2.64 13.31 -8.87
CA SER A 133 3.29 14.63 -8.91
C SER A 133 4.35 14.76 -7.80
N TRP A 134 4.00 14.31 -6.59
CA TRP A 134 4.87 14.33 -5.41
C TRP A 134 4.80 13.02 -4.64
N VAL A 135 5.96 12.51 -4.24
CA VAL A 135 6.09 11.40 -3.30
C VAL A 135 6.95 11.88 -2.13
N GLN A 136 6.43 11.80 -0.91
CA GLN A 136 7.10 12.19 0.32
C GLN A 136 7.18 10.98 1.25
N VAL A 137 8.39 10.61 1.64
CA VAL A 137 8.62 9.55 2.64
C VAL A 137 9.36 10.18 3.80
N LEU A 138 8.70 10.33 4.95
CA LEU A 138 9.17 11.11 6.10
C LEU A 138 9.35 10.22 7.32
N ASP A 139 10.02 10.75 8.34
CA ASP A 139 10.30 10.05 9.61
C ASP A 139 10.96 8.68 9.35
N ASN A 140 10.67 7.65 10.14
CA ASN A 140 11.20 6.30 9.89
C ASN A 140 10.39 5.49 8.84
N SER A 141 9.67 6.17 7.94
CA SER A 141 8.78 5.50 6.98
C SER A 141 9.55 4.81 5.87
N THR A 142 8.96 3.77 5.27
CA THR A 142 9.62 2.99 4.20
C THR A 142 8.75 2.84 2.95
N ALA A 143 9.31 3.14 1.77
CA ALA A 143 8.65 2.87 0.49
C ALA A 143 9.43 1.86 -0.36
N ASN A 144 8.72 0.91 -0.95
CA ASN A 144 9.23 0.01 -1.98
C ASN A 144 8.72 0.48 -3.34
N VAL A 145 9.61 0.73 -4.30
CA VAL A 145 9.28 1.29 -5.61
C VAL A 145 9.70 0.31 -6.70
N LEU A 146 8.72 -0.23 -7.44
CA LEU A 146 8.94 -1.12 -8.58
C LEU A 146 8.92 -0.35 -9.90
N SER A 147 7.95 0.55 -10.03
CA SER A 147 7.77 1.45 -11.16
C SER A 147 7.11 2.73 -10.67
N LEU A 148 7.62 3.86 -11.12
CA LEU A 148 7.16 5.19 -10.70
C LEU A 148 7.48 6.23 -11.77
N SER A 149 6.47 7.01 -12.13
CA SER A 149 6.66 8.33 -12.73
C SER A 149 6.47 9.37 -11.63
N THR A 150 7.46 10.25 -11.41
CA THR A 150 7.25 11.38 -10.51
C THR A 150 8.05 12.63 -10.86
N SER A 151 7.48 13.79 -10.55
CA SER A 151 8.18 15.07 -10.66
C SER A 151 9.10 15.32 -9.47
N TRP A 152 8.68 14.93 -8.27
CA TRP A 152 9.38 15.22 -7.03
C TRP A 152 9.32 14.05 -6.06
N PHE A 153 10.49 13.50 -5.74
CA PHE A 153 10.63 12.51 -4.68
C PHE A 153 11.35 13.17 -3.49
N LEU A 154 10.67 13.27 -2.36
CA LEU A 154 11.16 13.93 -1.14
C LEU A 154 11.36 12.88 -0.04
N LEU A 155 12.53 12.89 0.60
CA LEU A 155 12.88 11.95 1.66
C LEU A 155 13.26 12.69 2.93
N GLY A 156 12.64 12.31 4.04
CA GLY A 156 13.15 12.63 5.37
C GLY A 156 14.49 11.93 5.60
N MET A 157 15.29 12.47 6.52
CA MET A 157 16.64 11.95 6.79
C MET A 157 16.64 10.50 7.32
N ASP A 158 15.58 10.10 8.03
CA ASP A 158 15.44 8.79 8.65
C ASP A 158 14.59 7.81 7.82
N ALA A 159 14.03 8.27 6.69
CA ALA A 159 13.19 7.46 5.82
C ALA A 159 14.02 6.38 5.12
N LEU A 160 13.38 5.39 4.51
CA LEU A 160 14.04 4.41 3.66
C LEU A 160 13.28 4.19 2.36
N VAL A 161 13.98 4.23 1.23
CA VAL A 161 13.38 3.90 -0.06
C VAL A 161 14.16 2.77 -0.72
N ASN A 162 13.46 1.69 -1.04
CA ASN A 162 14.00 0.58 -1.81
C ASN A 162 13.48 0.70 -3.25
N VAL A 163 14.40 0.82 -4.20
CA VAL A 163 14.10 0.93 -5.63
C VAL A 163 14.48 -0.38 -6.31
N TYR A 164 13.53 -1.01 -6.98
CA TYR A 164 13.69 -2.30 -7.64
C TYR A 164 13.74 -2.13 -9.17
N GLY A 165 14.54 -2.95 -9.83
CA GLY A 165 14.66 -2.92 -11.29
C GLY A 165 15.97 -3.51 -11.77
N GLU A 166 16.35 -3.14 -12.98
CA GLU A 166 17.61 -3.53 -13.63
C GLU A 166 18.37 -2.28 -14.06
N ASN A 167 19.70 -2.42 -14.14
CA ASN A 167 20.61 -1.33 -14.54
C ASN A 167 20.39 -0.05 -13.72
N LEU A 168 20.07 -0.21 -12.43
CA LEU A 168 19.78 0.91 -11.55
C LEU A 168 21.05 1.72 -11.28
N SER A 169 20.91 3.04 -11.36
CA SER A 169 21.96 3.99 -11.00
C SER A 169 21.39 5.10 -10.12
N TYR A 170 22.23 5.61 -9.23
CA TYR A 170 21.91 6.76 -8.40
C TYR A 170 23.10 7.71 -8.38
N TYR A 171 22.92 8.87 -9.00
CA TYR A 171 23.98 9.85 -9.14
C TYR A 171 23.42 11.27 -9.02
N ASN A 172 23.99 12.05 -8.10
CA ASN A 172 23.61 13.45 -7.90
C ASN A 172 22.08 13.65 -7.71
N GLY A 173 21.46 12.81 -6.87
CA GLY A 173 20.02 12.84 -6.62
C GLY A 173 19.15 12.25 -7.73
N LEU A 174 19.69 11.88 -8.89
CA LEU A 174 18.93 11.23 -9.96
C LEU A 174 18.98 9.71 -9.80
N VAL A 175 17.82 9.10 -9.59
CA VAL A 175 17.61 7.65 -9.71
C VAL A 175 17.21 7.36 -11.15
N SER A 176 17.81 6.35 -11.77
CA SER A 176 17.41 5.89 -13.11
C SER A 176 17.69 4.40 -13.31
N GLY A 177 16.99 3.79 -14.26
CA GLY A 177 17.20 2.42 -14.68
C GLY A 177 16.03 1.90 -15.50
N THR A 178 15.83 0.58 -15.48
CA THR A 178 14.68 -0.09 -16.11
C THR A 178 13.87 -0.86 -15.06
N THR A 179 12.55 -0.85 -15.17
CA THR A 179 11.67 -1.69 -14.36
C THR A 179 11.91 -3.16 -14.68
N LEU A 180 11.36 -4.06 -13.85
CA LEU A 180 11.44 -5.51 -14.10
C LEU A 180 10.72 -5.94 -15.40
N ASP A 181 9.79 -5.12 -15.88
CA ASP A 181 9.10 -5.32 -17.16
C ASP A 181 9.82 -4.68 -18.35
N GLY A 182 11.00 -4.08 -18.12
CA GLY A 182 11.86 -3.50 -19.15
C GLY A 182 11.57 -2.05 -19.53
N TYR A 183 10.67 -1.35 -18.81
CA TYR A 183 10.39 0.06 -19.07
C TYR A 183 11.43 0.96 -18.41
N GLY A 184 11.97 1.94 -19.12
CA GLY A 184 12.88 2.93 -18.52
C GLY A 184 12.16 3.87 -17.55
N TYR A 185 12.79 4.22 -16.44
CA TYR A 185 12.30 5.27 -15.54
C TYR A 185 13.45 6.08 -14.94
N SER A 186 13.13 7.32 -14.56
CA SER A 186 14.05 8.18 -13.82
C SER A 186 13.30 9.23 -13.00
N PHE A 187 13.77 9.51 -11.80
CA PHE A 187 13.24 10.58 -10.96
C PHE A 187 14.34 11.22 -10.12
N ARG A 188 14.15 12.50 -9.75
CA ARG A 188 15.05 13.19 -8.82
C ARG A 188 14.53 13.06 -7.40
N ALA A 189 15.44 12.74 -6.50
CA ALA A 189 15.22 12.63 -5.08
C ALA A 189 15.95 13.73 -4.31
N TYR A 190 15.28 14.32 -3.33
CA TYR A 190 15.78 15.40 -2.50
C TYR A 190 15.57 15.07 -1.03
N ASN A 191 16.49 15.49 -0.17
CA ASN A 191 16.26 15.44 1.27
C ASN A 191 15.35 16.58 1.68
N VAL A 192 14.54 16.34 2.70
CA VAL A 192 13.77 17.36 3.39
C VAL A 192 14.00 17.29 4.90
N ASP A 193 13.88 18.45 5.57
CA ASP A 193 13.86 18.50 7.03
C ASP A 193 12.48 18.10 7.59
N SER A 194 12.34 18.16 8.92
CA SER A 194 11.08 17.84 9.61
C SER A 194 9.92 18.78 9.25
N ASN A 195 10.21 19.96 8.69
CA ASN A 195 9.21 20.92 8.24
C ASN A 195 8.87 20.78 6.74
N GLY A 196 9.53 19.86 6.04
CA GLY A 196 9.36 19.65 4.61
C GLY A 196 10.17 20.59 3.72
N TYR A 197 11.14 21.34 4.27
CA TYR A 197 12.02 22.19 3.45
C TYR A 197 13.08 21.34 2.76
N ILE A 198 13.26 21.57 1.46
CA ILE A 198 14.29 20.90 0.65
C ILE A 198 15.67 21.32 1.15
N LEU A 199 16.52 20.32 1.39
CA LEU A 199 17.91 20.48 1.80
C LEU A 199 18.85 20.37 0.61
N ASP A 200 20.01 21.03 0.70
CA ASP A 200 21.02 21.05 -0.36
C ASP A 200 21.81 19.73 -0.50
N ASN A 201 21.60 18.75 0.39
CA ASN A 201 22.27 17.46 0.36
C ASN A 201 21.44 16.39 -0.36
N ILE A 202 22.15 15.44 -0.96
CA ILE A 202 21.55 14.32 -1.67
C ILE A 202 21.11 13.24 -0.65
N PRO A 203 19.92 12.63 -0.81
CA PRO A 203 19.51 11.49 0.00
C PRO A 203 20.54 10.35 -0.01
N THR A 204 20.78 9.73 1.14
CA THR A 204 21.71 8.57 1.25
C THR A 204 20.97 7.28 1.60
N ASN A 205 19.68 7.41 1.86
CA ASN A 205 18.73 6.40 2.29
C ASN A 205 17.91 5.81 1.12
N ILE A 206 18.48 5.81 -0.08
CA ILE A 206 17.93 5.14 -1.26
C ILE A 206 18.76 3.88 -1.53
N ARG A 207 18.11 2.72 -1.48
CA ARG A 207 18.72 1.43 -1.76
C ARG A 207 18.30 0.96 -3.15
N LEU A 208 19.27 0.76 -4.02
CA LEU A 208 19.06 0.16 -5.34
C LEU A 208 19.14 -1.36 -5.24
N ILE A 209 18.08 -2.04 -5.64
CA ILE A 209 17.95 -3.49 -5.62
C ILE A 209 17.87 -3.97 -7.07
N ASN A 210 19.04 -4.34 -7.61
CA ASN A 210 19.16 -4.84 -8.97
C ASN A 210 18.73 -6.31 -9.06
N GLY A 211 17.83 -6.62 -9.99
CA GLY A 211 17.36 -7.96 -10.31
C GLY A 211 15.91 -8.22 -9.89
N PRO A 212 15.31 -9.33 -10.39
CA PRO A 212 14.01 -9.78 -9.92
C PRO A 212 14.11 -9.96 -8.42
N PHE A 213 13.08 -9.54 -7.67
CA PHE A 213 13.01 -9.66 -6.21
C PHE A 213 13.83 -10.87 -5.79
N ALA A 214 14.96 -10.64 -5.12
CA ALA A 214 15.60 -11.71 -4.41
C ALA A 214 14.65 -12.02 -3.27
N VAL A 215 13.55 -12.72 -3.59
CA VAL A 215 12.72 -13.41 -2.63
C VAL A 215 13.76 -14.22 -1.88
N PRO A 216 13.97 -13.97 -0.57
CA PRO A 216 14.83 -14.83 0.22
C PRO A 216 14.38 -16.24 -0.11
N THR A 217 15.26 -17.05 -0.70
CA THR A 217 14.90 -18.40 -1.15
C THR A 217 14.10 -19.02 -0.02
N PRO A 218 12.81 -19.39 -0.23
CA PRO A 218 11.93 -19.68 0.89
C PRO A 218 12.63 -20.64 1.82
N ALA A 219 12.63 -20.34 3.13
CA ALA A 219 13.29 -21.19 4.12
C ALA A 219 12.90 -22.67 3.96
N GLY A 220 11.77 -22.96 3.30
CA GLY A 220 11.38 -24.27 2.79
C GLY A 220 12.48 -25.05 2.05
N ILE A 221 13.28 -24.48 1.14
CA ILE A 221 14.35 -25.24 0.47
C ILE A 221 15.45 -25.60 1.47
N ALA A 222 15.85 -24.67 2.32
CA ALA A 222 16.81 -24.92 3.38
C ALA A 222 16.29 -25.97 4.38
N LEU A 223 15.00 -25.91 4.75
CA LEU A 223 14.34 -26.87 5.63
C LEU A 223 14.19 -28.25 4.99
N ILE A 224 13.90 -28.34 3.68
CA ILE A 224 13.87 -29.60 2.94
C ILE A 224 15.26 -30.22 2.90
N LEU A 225 16.29 -29.44 2.60
CA LEU A 225 17.67 -29.91 2.57
C LEU A 225 18.15 -30.35 3.95
N LEU A 226 17.86 -29.58 5.00
CA LEU A 226 18.16 -29.95 6.39
C LEU A 226 17.38 -31.21 6.81
N GLY A 227 16.11 -31.33 6.44
CA GLY A 227 15.29 -32.51 6.67
C GLY A 227 15.84 -33.76 5.97
N ALA A 228 16.24 -33.63 4.70
CA ALA A 228 16.85 -34.70 3.93
C ALA A 228 18.21 -35.14 4.54
N LEU A 229 19.07 -34.19 4.93
CA LEU A 229 20.33 -34.47 5.62
C LEU A 229 20.10 -35.18 6.96
N PHE A 230 19.09 -34.76 7.72
CA PHE A 230 18.71 -35.42 8.97
C PHE A 230 18.23 -36.86 8.75
N LEU A 231 17.42 -37.11 7.71
CA LEU A 231 16.96 -38.46 7.34
C LEU A 231 18.13 -39.36 6.91
N LEU A 232 19.07 -38.83 6.12
CA LEU A 232 20.27 -39.56 5.70
C LEU A 232 21.18 -39.89 6.88
N HIS A 233 21.39 -38.94 7.81
CA HIS A 233 22.15 -39.17 9.04
C HIS A 233 21.51 -40.26 9.91
N ARG A 234 20.18 -40.28 10.02
CA ARG A 234 19.46 -41.32 10.77
C ARG A 234 19.61 -42.70 10.16
N LYS A 235 19.66 -42.82 8.82
CA LYS A 235 19.86 -44.10 8.13
C LYS A 235 21.26 -44.68 8.40
N SER A 236 22.29 -43.84 8.43
CA SER A 236 23.68 -44.25 8.69
C SER A 236 23.86 -44.90 10.07
N LYS A 237 23.18 -44.42 11.11
CA LYS A 237 23.27 -44.98 12.47
C LYS A 237 22.55 -46.32 12.70
N ARG A 238 21.81 -46.82 11.70
CA ARG A 238 21.06 -48.10 11.79
C ARG A 238 21.71 -49.22 10.99
N SER A 239 22.80 -48.93 10.28
CA SER A 239 23.70 -49.89 9.65
C SER A 239 24.84 -50.23 10.60
#